data_AF-A0A2G7FGB6-F1
#
_entry.id   AF-A0A2G7FGB6-F1
#
_cell.length_a   1.000
_cell.length_b   1.000
_cell.length_c   1.000
_cell.angle_alpha   90.00
_cell.angle_beta   90.00
_cell.angle_gamma   90.00
#
_symmetry.space_group_name_H-M   'P 1'
#
loop_
_entity.id
_entity.type
_entity.pdbx_description
1 polymer ?
#
loop_
_entity_poly.entity_id
_entity_poly.type
_entity_poly.pdbx_seq_one_letter_code
_entity_poly.pdbx_strand_id
1 'polypeptide(L)'
;MPLTETDSLPHPRVGERSHEAGQETKLLHFIYGQPDLDEIRGRPQKVLDLMNKFEEEYYMRTVGAPKEKIVTDLIDEIKHKTMIELGCYMGYSAILFGDAVRRNGGERYLCLELNPEWAAIANMLIELAGLRDFVRVIVGRSDVSLDRLYRSGEVSKIELMFLDHYKPAYLTDLKLCEHHGVIVPGSVLAADNVLYPRNPPVLEDATEVTRCVGEHSTLTMPVENYGVWKAKPVRFTYETDADDHVSPHLSLFFTTSDNPRGEGRAAINIKSGDKSDSRLVFWLVKKFENFQNEQLRELKPGFHRLEGTMEQAPNGLALDYIRGNLFHRETGRLLPHDIPGPDNDILDELIPLLDGAVDNDSVIYIYGSHFNNGNGIHNIHMNQGSPRQWKNDNGIYQDGGILLDFGDHWMGVFIGFASQAVHTDDEGQPTPPHGYLTWNELLNPEIPGEQRKRRDVHDRTVTISEALIRHHGAEPTTKPDMITLTNRADAPVVLNGWSIRNHKGDNEYLPDGTVLRRRRRQSFQLHNCALSDEGGTITLLNEQGLKVDGVRYTATQTSPGHVVSF
;
A
#
# COMPACT_ATOMS: atom_id res chain seq x y z
N MET A 1 -28.63 -42.09 -10.51
CA MET A 1 -28.76 -41.22 -11.70
C MET A 1 -28.38 -39.82 -11.28
N PRO A 2 -27.59 -39.10 -12.10
CA PRO A 2 -26.70 -38.05 -11.62
C PRO A 2 -27.40 -36.70 -11.49
N LEU A 3 -26.90 -35.90 -10.54
CA LEU A 3 -27.21 -34.48 -10.38
C LEU A 3 -26.61 -33.72 -11.57
N THR A 4 -27.47 -32.99 -12.25
CA THR A 4 -27.19 -32.11 -13.38
C THR A 4 -26.67 -30.75 -12.93
N GLU A 5 -25.70 -30.25 -13.69
CA GLU A 5 -25.36 -28.84 -13.95
C GLU A 5 -25.21 -27.91 -12.74
N THR A 6 -23.97 -27.79 -12.25
CA THR A 6 -23.49 -26.58 -11.58
C THR A 6 -23.05 -25.56 -12.61
N ASP A 7 -23.61 -24.36 -12.50
CA ASP A 7 -23.21 -23.14 -13.22
C ASP A 7 -21.69 -23.02 -13.34
N SER A 8 -21.22 -23.07 -14.58
CA SER A 8 -19.85 -22.70 -14.94
C SER A 8 -19.66 -21.21 -14.64
N LEU A 9 -18.79 -20.90 -13.69
CA LEU A 9 -18.19 -19.57 -13.58
C LEU A 9 -17.61 -19.19 -14.95
N PRO A 10 -17.77 -17.93 -15.42
CA PRO A 10 -17.24 -17.54 -16.70
C PRO A 10 -15.72 -17.74 -16.72
N HIS A 11 -15.22 -18.46 -17.73
CA HIS A 11 -13.78 -18.55 -17.99
C HIS A 11 -13.20 -17.14 -18.09
N PRO A 12 -12.01 -16.88 -17.51
CA PRO A 12 -11.33 -15.60 -17.66
C PRO A 12 -11.18 -15.27 -19.15
N ARG A 13 -11.33 -13.99 -19.49
CA ARG A 13 -11.10 -13.54 -20.88
C ARG A 13 -9.62 -13.73 -21.20
N VAL A 14 -9.33 -14.01 -22.47
CA VAL A 14 -7.96 -14.22 -22.98
C VAL A 14 -7.03 -13.10 -22.46
N GLY A 15 -6.12 -13.45 -21.54
CA GLY A 15 -5.14 -12.55 -20.92
C GLY A 15 -5.27 -12.29 -19.41
N GLU A 16 -6.34 -12.73 -18.73
CA GLU A 16 -6.48 -12.61 -17.26
C GLU A 16 -6.07 -13.91 -16.54
N ARG A 17 -5.09 -13.84 -15.62
CA ARG A 17 -4.67 -14.97 -14.77
C ARG A 17 -5.66 -15.16 -13.61
N SER A 18 -6.08 -16.39 -13.36
CA SER A 18 -6.98 -16.73 -12.24
C SER A 18 -6.23 -16.77 -10.90
N HIS A 19 -6.86 -16.32 -9.82
CA HIS A 19 -6.36 -16.44 -8.45
C HIS A 19 -7.32 -17.35 -7.67
N GLU A 20 -6.90 -18.58 -7.36
CA GLU A 20 -7.75 -19.59 -6.75
C GLU A 20 -7.08 -20.25 -5.54
N ALA A 21 -7.86 -20.55 -4.50
CA ALA A 21 -7.37 -21.27 -3.34
C ALA A 21 -6.88 -22.67 -3.74
N GLY A 22 -5.66 -23.05 -3.31
CA GLY A 22 -5.05 -24.35 -3.60
C GLY A 22 -4.39 -24.46 -4.97
N GLN A 23 -4.13 -23.33 -5.65
CA GLN A 23 -3.38 -23.29 -6.91
C GLN A 23 -1.99 -23.93 -6.81
N GLU A 24 -1.38 -23.94 -5.63
CA GLU A 24 -0.12 -24.61 -5.33
C GLU A 24 -0.23 -26.13 -5.54
N THR A 25 -1.28 -26.75 -4.99
CA THR A 25 -1.56 -28.16 -5.19
C THR A 25 -1.95 -28.45 -6.64
N LYS A 26 -2.65 -27.52 -7.32
CA LYS A 26 -2.96 -27.64 -8.75
C LYS A 26 -1.73 -27.64 -9.62
N LEU A 27 -0.73 -26.79 -9.33
CA LEU A 27 0.55 -26.79 -10.03
C LEU A 27 1.23 -28.15 -9.93
N LEU A 28 1.27 -28.73 -8.73
CA LEU A 28 1.83 -30.07 -8.53
C LEU A 28 1.08 -31.12 -9.37
N HIS A 29 -0.25 -31.12 -9.33
CA HIS A 29 -1.06 -32.05 -10.12
C HIS A 29 -0.89 -31.84 -11.63
N PHE A 30 -0.77 -30.60 -12.08
CA PHE A 30 -0.52 -30.27 -13.47
C PHE A 30 0.82 -30.83 -13.94
N ILE A 31 1.90 -30.65 -13.16
CA ILE A 31 3.23 -31.12 -13.51
C ILE A 31 3.31 -32.66 -13.46
N TYR A 32 2.86 -33.28 -12.37
CA TYR A 32 2.91 -34.74 -12.23
C TYR A 32 1.88 -35.49 -13.10
N GLY A 33 0.90 -34.77 -13.65
CA GLY A 33 -0.06 -35.30 -14.61
C GLY A 33 0.43 -35.31 -16.06
N GLN A 34 1.62 -34.76 -16.36
CA GLN A 34 2.14 -34.76 -17.72
C GLN A 34 2.44 -36.20 -18.20
N PRO A 35 2.03 -36.56 -19.44
CA PRO A 35 2.18 -37.92 -19.96
C PRO A 35 3.65 -38.31 -20.21
N ASP A 36 4.54 -37.33 -20.34
CA ASP A 36 5.97 -37.44 -20.60
C ASP A 36 6.83 -37.15 -19.35
N LEU A 37 6.30 -37.39 -18.15
CA LEU A 37 6.98 -37.10 -16.88
C LEU A 37 8.40 -37.69 -16.78
N ASP A 38 8.63 -38.88 -17.35
CA ASP A 38 9.94 -39.52 -17.39
C ASP A 38 10.95 -38.76 -18.27
N GLU A 39 10.48 -38.05 -19.29
CA GLU A 39 11.33 -37.19 -20.13
C GLU A 39 11.62 -35.82 -19.51
N ILE A 40 10.80 -35.42 -18.53
CA ILE A 40 10.95 -34.18 -17.74
C ILE A 40 11.92 -34.39 -16.58
N ARG A 41 11.91 -35.58 -15.98
CA ARG A 41 12.73 -35.92 -14.81
C ARG A 41 14.22 -35.66 -15.06
N GLY A 42 14.85 -34.96 -14.12
CA GLY A 42 16.26 -34.59 -14.15
C GLY A 42 16.60 -33.44 -15.09
N ARG A 43 15.60 -32.73 -15.63
CA ARG A 43 15.80 -31.61 -16.54
C ARG A 43 15.18 -30.32 -15.97
N PRO A 44 15.95 -29.50 -15.23
CA PRO A 44 15.47 -28.27 -14.60
C PRO A 44 14.67 -27.37 -15.54
N GLN A 45 15.19 -27.12 -16.75
CA GLN A 45 14.52 -26.27 -17.73
C GLN A 45 13.13 -26.79 -18.11
N LYS A 46 12.95 -28.11 -18.29
CA LYS A 46 11.63 -28.66 -18.62
C LYS A 46 10.62 -28.50 -17.48
N VAL A 47 11.09 -28.55 -16.23
CA VAL A 47 10.22 -28.29 -15.06
C VAL A 47 9.83 -26.82 -15.03
N LEU A 48 10.77 -25.90 -15.24
CA LEU A 48 10.51 -24.46 -15.32
C LEU A 48 9.56 -24.11 -16.46
N ASP A 49 9.72 -24.72 -17.64
CA ASP A 49 8.83 -24.50 -18.79
C ASP A 49 7.38 -24.88 -18.47
N LEU A 50 7.17 -25.95 -17.68
CA LEU A 50 5.84 -26.33 -17.21
C LEU A 50 5.29 -25.39 -16.15
N MET A 51 6.12 -24.90 -15.22
CA MET A 51 5.71 -23.89 -14.26
C MET A 51 5.27 -22.61 -14.97
N ASN A 52 6.08 -22.14 -15.94
CA ASN A 52 5.75 -20.98 -16.78
C ASN A 52 4.46 -21.18 -17.56
N LYS A 53 4.23 -22.37 -18.12
CA LYS A 53 2.98 -22.71 -18.79
C LYS A 53 1.78 -22.67 -17.84
N PHE A 54 1.94 -23.14 -16.60
CA PHE A 54 0.89 -23.06 -15.60
C PHE A 54 0.58 -21.59 -15.21
N GLU A 55 1.60 -20.74 -15.20
CA GLU A 55 1.49 -19.31 -14.90
C GLU A 55 0.76 -18.49 -15.97
N GLU A 56 0.59 -19.03 -17.17
CA GLU A 56 -0.27 -18.41 -18.19
C GLU A 56 -1.75 -18.40 -17.76
N GLU A 57 -2.18 -19.40 -16.99
CA GLU A 57 -3.57 -19.56 -16.53
C GLU A 57 -3.79 -19.15 -15.07
N TYR A 58 -2.78 -19.31 -14.22
CA TYR A 58 -2.87 -19.06 -12.78
C TYR A 58 -1.84 -18.02 -12.33
N TYR A 59 -2.23 -17.11 -11.44
CA TYR A 59 -1.30 -16.16 -10.88
C TYR A 59 -0.36 -16.82 -9.87
N MET A 60 0.94 -16.84 -10.16
CA MET A 60 1.99 -17.27 -9.24
C MET A 60 2.90 -16.12 -8.84
N ARG A 61 3.44 -16.20 -7.62
CA ARG A 61 4.42 -15.26 -7.07
C ARG A 61 5.84 -15.68 -7.45
N THR A 62 6.12 -15.75 -8.75
CA THR A 62 7.47 -16.04 -9.25
C THR A 62 8.28 -14.77 -9.45
N VAL A 63 9.60 -14.96 -9.53
CA VAL A 63 10.57 -13.86 -9.70
C VAL A 63 10.32 -13.15 -11.04
N GLY A 64 10.06 -13.88 -12.11
CA GLY A 64 9.76 -13.30 -13.43
C GLY A 64 11.02 -12.99 -14.24
N ALA A 65 10.92 -13.19 -15.56
CA ALA A 65 12.05 -13.27 -16.50
C ALA A 65 13.11 -12.15 -16.41
N PRO A 66 12.77 -10.86 -16.24
CA PRO A 66 13.78 -9.82 -16.16
C PRO A 66 14.65 -9.92 -14.89
N LYS A 67 14.03 -10.16 -13.73
CA LYS A 67 14.72 -10.29 -12.44
C LYS A 67 15.48 -11.60 -12.33
N GLU A 68 14.92 -12.68 -12.89
CA GLU A 68 15.60 -13.96 -13.06
C GLU A 68 16.95 -13.78 -13.73
N LYS A 69 16.99 -13.03 -14.83
CA LYS A 69 18.23 -12.76 -15.57
C LYS A 69 19.27 -12.07 -14.70
N ILE A 70 18.89 -11.05 -13.94
CA ILE A 70 19.82 -10.29 -13.10
C ILE A 70 20.45 -11.20 -12.04
N VAL A 71 19.66 -12.03 -11.37
CA VAL A 71 20.19 -12.95 -10.36
C VAL A 71 21.05 -14.04 -11.00
N THR A 72 20.69 -14.56 -12.18
CA THR A 72 21.55 -15.50 -12.91
C THR A 72 22.86 -14.88 -13.37
N ASP A 73 22.86 -13.61 -13.81
CA ASP A 73 24.08 -12.89 -14.18
C ASP A 73 25.00 -12.73 -12.95
N LEU A 74 24.45 -12.44 -11.76
CA LEU A 74 25.21 -12.40 -10.51
C LEU A 74 25.79 -13.78 -10.15
N ILE A 75 25.02 -14.85 -10.33
CA ILE A 75 25.49 -16.23 -10.11
C ILE A 75 26.68 -16.55 -11.04
N ASP A 76 26.60 -16.14 -12.32
CA ASP A 76 27.66 -16.32 -13.32
C ASP A 76 28.92 -15.48 -13.04
N GLU A 77 28.74 -14.26 -12.51
CA GLU A 77 29.84 -13.35 -12.13
C GLU A 77 30.59 -13.85 -10.89
N ILE A 78 29.86 -14.22 -9.84
CA ILE A 78 30.42 -14.49 -8.50
C ILE A 78 30.98 -15.90 -8.38
N LYS A 79 30.34 -16.89 -9.03
CA LYS A 79 30.74 -18.32 -8.99
C LYS A 79 30.95 -18.84 -7.57
N HIS A 80 29.99 -18.56 -6.69
CA HIS A 80 30.01 -18.96 -5.29
C HIS A 80 29.80 -20.48 -5.11
N LYS A 81 30.23 -20.99 -3.95
CA LYS A 81 30.08 -22.39 -3.53
C LYS A 81 28.75 -22.64 -2.82
N THR A 82 28.28 -21.69 -2.04
CA THR A 82 26.99 -21.80 -1.33
C THR A 82 26.09 -20.62 -1.66
N MET A 83 24.88 -20.89 -2.14
CA MET A 83 23.80 -19.90 -2.24
C MET A 83 22.81 -20.10 -1.09
N ILE A 84 22.30 -18.99 -0.55
CA ILE A 84 21.19 -19.01 0.42
C ILE A 84 20.01 -18.26 -0.18
N GLU A 85 18.81 -18.81 -0.06
CA GLU A 85 17.56 -18.17 -0.44
C GLU A 85 16.62 -18.13 0.77
N LEU A 86 16.02 -16.97 0.99
CA LEU A 86 14.96 -16.77 1.98
C LEU A 86 13.64 -16.61 1.24
N GLY A 87 12.77 -17.62 1.30
CA GLY A 87 11.49 -17.70 0.58
C GLY A 87 11.58 -18.65 -0.61
N CYS A 88 11.08 -19.88 -0.47
CA CYS A 88 11.09 -20.88 -1.55
C CYS A 88 9.81 -20.83 -2.37
N TYR A 89 8.69 -20.55 -1.68
CA TYR A 89 7.35 -20.79 -2.17
C TYR A 89 7.25 -22.19 -2.77
N MET A 90 7.09 -22.30 -4.09
CA MET A 90 6.92 -23.56 -4.83
C MET A 90 8.21 -24.08 -5.47
N GLY A 91 9.35 -23.43 -5.24
CA GLY A 91 10.67 -23.87 -5.69
C GLY A 91 11.09 -23.41 -7.09
N TYR A 92 10.38 -22.47 -7.72
CA TYR A 92 10.73 -21.95 -9.05
C TYR A 92 12.16 -21.38 -9.08
N SER A 93 12.41 -20.39 -8.22
CA SER A 93 13.72 -19.75 -8.05
C SER A 93 14.78 -20.73 -7.57
N ALA A 94 14.43 -21.63 -6.63
CA ALA A 94 15.32 -22.69 -6.17
C ALA A 94 15.77 -23.64 -7.29
N ILE A 95 14.89 -23.97 -8.26
CA ILE A 95 15.25 -24.79 -9.43
C ILE A 95 16.12 -23.99 -10.40
N LEU A 96 15.70 -22.78 -10.75
CA LEU A 96 16.40 -21.90 -11.70
C LEU A 96 17.81 -21.55 -11.21
N PHE A 97 17.90 -20.98 -10.01
CA PHE A 97 19.16 -20.55 -9.43
C PHE A 97 19.98 -21.75 -8.96
N GLY A 98 19.35 -22.80 -8.40
CA GLY A 98 20.04 -24.03 -8.03
C GLY A 98 20.78 -24.68 -9.20
N ASP A 99 20.14 -24.78 -10.38
CA ASP A 99 20.81 -25.30 -11.58
C ASP A 99 21.93 -24.37 -12.06
N ALA A 100 21.73 -23.05 -12.03
CA ALA A 100 22.76 -22.07 -12.40
C ALA A 100 24.00 -22.17 -11.49
N VAL A 101 23.80 -22.21 -10.18
CA VAL A 101 24.89 -22.36 -9.20
C VAL A 101 25.63 -23.69 -9.40
N ARG A 102 24.90 -24.79 -9.64
CA ARG A 102 25.49 -26.10 -9.92
C ARG A 102 26.34 -26.07 -11.20
N ARG A 103 25.85 -25.48 -12.29
CA ARG A 103 26.58 -25.34 -13.56
C ARG A 103 27.86 -24.51 -13.42
N ASN A 104 27.86 -23.53 -12.51
CA ASN A 104 29.04 -22.71 -12.20
C ASN A 104 29.99 -23.36 -11.20
N GLY A 105 29.79 -24.63 -10.84
CA GLY A 105 30.69 -25.37 -9.95
C GLY A 105 30.49 -25.05 -8.48
N GLY A 106 29.30 -24.56 -8.11
CA GLY A 106 28.88 -24.47 -6.72
C GLY A 106 28.71 -25.86 -6.08
N GLU A 107 28.58 -25.88 -4.75
CA GLU A 107 28.55 -27.11 -3.96
C GLU A 107 27.17 -27.39 -3.36
N ARG A 108 26.39 -26.35 -3.05
CA ARG A 108 25.04 -26.49 -2.49
C ARG A 108 24.21 -25.22 -2.61
N TYR A 109 22.90 -25.41 -2.47
CA TYR A 109 21.91 -24.34 -2.38
C TYR A 109 21.03 -24.57 -1.14
N LEU A 110 20.92 -23.57 -0.26
CA LEU A 110 20.09 -23.64 0.94
C LEU A 110 18.88 -22.73 0.76
N CYS A 111 17.68 -23.29 0.81
CA CYS A 111 16.45 -22.53 0.66
C CYS A 111 15.59 -22.64 1.92
N LEU A 112 15.19 -21.50 2.50
CA LEU A 112 14.44 -21.44 3.75
C LEU A 112 12.98 -21.10 3.45
N GLU A 113 12.05 -21.96 3.89
CA GLU A 113 10.62 -21.82 3.64
C GLU A 113 9.81 -21.97 4.93
N LEU A 114 8.93 -20.99 5.19
CA LEU A 114 8.12 -20.97 6.41
C LEU A 114 6.98 -21.98 6.34
N ASN A 115 6.31 -22.08 5.20
CA ASN A 115 5.11 -22.91 5.03
C ASN A 115 5.51 -24.37 4.72
N PRO A 116 5.16 -25.34 5.60
CA PRO A 116 5.53 -26.74 5.40
C PRO A 116 4.88 -27.38 4.17
N GLU A 117 3.70 -26.93 3.74
CA GLU A 117 3.02 -27.45 2.57
C GLU A 117 3.71 -26.99 1.28
N TRP A 118 4.06 -25.71 1.21
CA TRP A 118 4.82 -25.15 0.08
C TRP A 118 6.21 -25.78 -0.01
N ALA A 119 6.89 -25.94 1.13
CA ALA A 119 8.17 -26.65 1.18
C ALA A 119 8.07 -28.11 0.71
N ALA A 120 6.97 -28.82 1.02
CA ALA A 120 6.76 -30.17 0.54
C ALA A 120 6.58 -30.21 -0.99
N ILE A 121 5.85 -29.25 -1.55
CA ILE A 121 5.67 -29.14 -3.00
C ILE A 121 6.98 -28.76 -3.69
N ALA A 122 7.70 -27.76 -3.16
CA ALA A 122 9.01 -27.37 -3.65
C ALA A 122 9.98 -28.56 -3.67
N ASN A 123 10.05 -29.36 -2.60
CA ASN A 123 10.89 -30.57 -2.57
C ASN A 123 10.55 -31.57 -3.68
N MET A 124 9.25 -31.78 -3.97
CA MET A 124 8.84 -32.66 -5.07
C MET A 124 9.28 -32.11 -6.43
N LEU A 125 9.10 -30.83 -6.69
CA LEU A 125 9.49 -30.20 -7.96
C LEU A 125 11.01 -30.11 -8.12
N ILE A 126 11.75 -29.82 -7.05
CA ILE A 126 13.22 -29.85 -7.01
C ILE A 126 13.76 -31.27 -7.28
N GLU A 127 13.11 -32.30 -6.73
CA GLU A 127 13.45 -33.69 -7.02
C GLU A 127 13.16 -34.05 -8.47
N LEU A 128 12.01 -33.64 -9.00
CA LEU A 128 11.68 -33.83 -10.41
C LEU A 128 12.70 -33.15 -11.32
N ALA A 129 13.18 -31.95 -10.97
CA ALA A 129 14.25 -31.24 -11.67
C ALA A 129 15.63 -31.93 -11.54
N GLY A 130 15.78 -32.93 -10.68
CA GLY A 130 17.06 -33.63 -10.46
C GLY A 130 18.07 -32.77 -9.69
N LEU A 131 17.59 -31.99 -8.73
CA LEU A 131 18.39 -31.08 -7.90
C LEU A 131 18.37 -31.45 -6.42
N ARG A 132 17.74 -32.57 -6.03
CA ARG A 132 17.55 -32.97 -4.62
C ARG A 132 18.86 -33.20 -3.85
N ASP A 133 19.92 -33.60 -4.53
CA ASP A 133 21.26 -33.78 -3.97
C ASP A 133 22.01 -32.44 -3.77
N PHE A 134 21.49 -31.36 -4.35
CA PHE A 134 22.14 -30.04 -4.38
C PHE A 134 21.38 -28.95 -3.61
N VAL A 135 20.05 -28.92 -3.76
CA VAL A 135 19.15 -27.95 -3.15
C VAL A 135 18.53 -28.56 -1.89
N ARG A 136 18.80 -27.95 -0.73
CA ARG A 136 18.21 -28.33 0.55
C ARG A 136 17.19 -27.30 1.00
N VAL A 137 15.92 -27.71 1.05
CA VAL A 137 14.83 -26.92 1.63
C VAL A 137 14.81 -27.12 3.16
N ILE A 138 14.85 -26.02 3.90
CA ILE A 138 14.82 -25.98 5.36
C ILE A 138 13.48 -25.36 5.77
N VAL A 139 12.63 -26.16 6.43
CA VAL A 139 11.31 -25.71 6.88
C VAL A 139 11.42 -24.98 8.21
N GLY A 140 10.98 -23.73 8.25
CA GLY A 140 10.94 -22.91 9.45
C GLY A 140 11.07 -21.41 9.16
N ARG A 141 10.93 -20.59 10.21
CA ARG A 141 11.21 -19.16 10.12
C ARG A 141 12.67 -18.92 9.73
N SER A 142 12.91 -17.86 8.96
CA SER A 142 14.23 -17.51 8.44
C SER A 142 15.21 -17.24 9.57
N ASP A 143 14.87 -16.36 10.52
CA ASP A 143 15.66 -16.02 11.70
C ASP A 143 16.15 -17.25 12.49
N VAL A 144 15.25 -18.18 12.82
CA VAL A 144 15.58 -19.41 13.57
C VAL A 144 16.48 -20.35 12.78
N SER A 145 16.22 -20.47 11.48
CA SER A 145 16.95 -21.37 10.59
C SER A 145 18.36 -20.84 10.32
N LEU A 146 18.50 -19.54 10.07
CA LEU A 146 19.77 -18.86 9.90
C LEU A 146 20.64 -18.93 11.16
N ASP A 147 20.09 -18.59 12.34
CA ASP A 147 20.81 -18.71 13.62
C ASP A 147 21.37 -20.13 13.83
N ARG A 148 20.59 -21.17 13.51
CA ARG A 148 21.03 -22.56 13.60
C ARG A 148 22.18 -22.88 12.63
N LEU A 149 22.07 -22.43 11.37
CA LEU A 149 23.11 -22.65 10.36
C LEU A 149 24.43 -21.98 10.74
N TYR A 150 24.35 -20.78 11.32
CA TYR A 150 25.53 -20.01 11.71
C TYR A 150 26.15 -20.55 13.01
N ARG A 151 25.35 -20.85 14.04
CA ARG A 151 25.85 -21.41 15.32
C ARG A 151 26.44 -22.81 15.17
N SER A 152 25.91 -23.62 14.26
CA SER A 152 26.47 -24.94 13.97
C SER A 152 27.76 -24.90 13.16
N GLY A 153 28.10 -23.75 12.57
CA GLY A 153 29.22 -23.61 11.64
C GLY A 153 28.96 -24.23 10.27
N GLU A 154 27.74 -24.70 9.99
CA GLU A 154 27.38 -25.23 8.68
C GLU A 154 27.51 -24.15 7.60
N VAL A 155 27.21 -22.90 7.94
CA VAL A 155 27.50 -21.73 7.11
C VAL A 155 28.40 -20.78 7.90
N SER A 156 29.62 -20.57 7.41
CA SER A 156 30.61 -19.69 8.05
C SER A 156 30.72 -18.30 7.40
N LYS A 157 30.21 -18.14 6.17
CA LYS A 157 30.14 -16.87 5.44
C LYS A 157 29.00 -16.92 4.42
N ILE A 158 28.46 -15.75 4.09
CA ILE A 158 27.54 -15.57 2.97
C ILE A 158 28.35 -15.21 1.74
N GLU A 159 28.20 -15.97 0.65
CA GLU A 159 28.82 -15.63 -0.64
C GLU A 159 27.78 -14.95 -1.53
N LEU A 160 26.59 -15.54 -1.67
CA LEU A 160 25.41 -14.89 -2.21
C LEU A 160 24.16 -15.30 -1.42
N MET A 161 23.34 -14.31 -1.03
CA MET A 161 22.03 -14.52 -0.44
C MET A 161 20.95 -13.80 -1.26
N PHE A 162 19.89 -14.53 -1.62
CA PHE A 162 18.70 -14.01 -2.27
C PHE A 162 17.56 -13.87 -1.26
N LEU A 163 16.98 -12.67 -1.16
CA LEU A 163 15.86 -12.39 -0.25
C LEU A 163 14.58 -12.22 -1.08
N ASP A 164 13.65 -13.17 -0.97
CA ASP A 164 12.32 -13.10 -1.58
C ASP A 164 11.18 -13.63 -0.67
N HIS A 165 11.31 -13.40 0.64
CA HIS A 165 10.30 -13.81 1.63
C HIS A 165 9.45 -12.63 2.12
N TYR A 166 8.91 -12.75 3.33
CA TYR A 166 8.17 -11.71 4.03
C TYR A 166 9.00 -10.43 4.20
N LYS A 167 8.66 -9.38 3.44
CA LYS A 167 9.48 -8.17 3.31
C LYS A 167 9.89 -7.54 4.66
N PRO A 168 9.00 -7.36 5.66
CA PRO A 168 9.39 -6.79 6.95
C PRO A 168 10.52 -7.54 7.68
N ALA A 169 10.74 -8.82 7.39
CA ALA A 169 11.79 -9.62 8.03
C ALA A 169 13.18 -9.45 7.40
N TYR A 170 13.31 -8.84 6.20
CA TYR A 170 14.61 -8.75 5.52
C TYR A 170 15.65 -8.02 6.36
N LEU A 171 15.26 -6.89 6.98
CA LEU A 171 16.20 -6.13 7.80
C LEU A 171 16.56 -6.92 9.08
N THR A 172 15.59 -7.60 9.68
CA THR A 172 15.84 -8.44 10.85
C THR A 172 16.83 -9.56 10.53
N ASP A 173 16.64 -10.24 9.41
CA ASP A 173 17.52 -11.32 8.96
C ASP A 173 18.90 -10.78 8.56
N LEU A 174 18.96 -9.60 7.94
CA LEU A 174 20.22 -8.92 7.63
C LEU A 174 21.02 -8.61 8.91
N LYS A 175 20.37 -7.99 9.90
CA LYS A 175 20.98 -7.68 11.20
C LYS A 175 21.43 -8.94 11.95
N LEU A 176 20.70 -10.04 11.80
CA LEU A 176 21.10 -11.34 12.33
C LEU A 176 22.39 -11.83 11.64
N CYS A 177 22.46 -11.74 10.31
CA CYS A 177 23.66 -12.12 9.55
C CYS A 177 24.88 -11.26 9.96
N GLU A 178 24.70 -9.96 10.17
CA GLU A 178 25.73 -9.06 10.68
C GLU A 178 26.16 -9.44 12.11
N HIS A 179 25.20 -9.73 12.99
CA HIS A 179 25.47 -10.15 14.37
C HIS A 179 26.30 -11.43 14.44
N HIS A 180 26.04 -12.39 13.55
CA HIS A 180 26.84 -13.61 13.44
C HIS A 180 28.18 -13.42 12.72
N GLY A 181 28.45 -12.24 12.17
CA GLY A 181 29.69 -11.92 11.46
C GLY A 181 29.89 -12.72 10.17
N VAL A 182 28.79 -13.21 9.56
CA VAL A 182 28.85 -14.03 8.33
C VAL A 182 28.85 -13.18 7.06
N ILE A 183 28.53 -11.89 7.16
CA ILE A 183 28.70 -10.91 6.08
C ILE A 183 30.15 -10.43 6.12
N VAL A 184 30.89 -10.79 5.08
CA VAL A 184 32.31 -10.47 4.90
C VAL A 184 32.51 -9.68 3.59
N PRO A 185 33.64 -8.97 3.40
CA PRO A 185 33.94 -8.33 2.12
C PRO A 185 33.83 -9.32 0.95
N GLY A 186 33.04 -8.97 -0.06
CA GLY A 186 32.71 -9.84 -1.19
C GLY A 186 31.43 -10.66 -1.05
N SER A 187 30.72 -10.58 0.08
CA SER A 187 29.35 -11.10 0.18
C SER A 187 28.43 -10.31 -0.74
N VAL A 188 27.48 -10.99 -1.39
CA VAL A 188 26.48 -10.34 -2.23
C VAL A 188 25.09 -10.64 -1.70
N LEU A 189 24.31 -9.59 -1.45
CA LEU A 189 22.91 -9.67 -1.07
C LEU A 189 22.06 -9.18 -2.23
N ALA A 190 21.19 -10.05 -2.76
CA ALA A 190 20.24 -9.73 -3.81
C ALA A 190 18.83 -9.77 -3.21
N ALA A 191 18.20 -8.61 -3.06
CA ALA A 191 16.88 -8.50 -2.44
C ALA A 191 15.81 -8.20 -3.49
N ASP A 192 14.82 -9.08 -3.59
CA ASP A 192 13.70 -8.92 -4.51
C ASP A 192 12.57 -8.07 -3.90
N ASN A 193 11.87 -7.34 -4.76
CA ASN A 193 10.74 -6.48 -4.46
C ASN A 193 11.06 -5.36 -3.44
N VAL A 194 12.30 -4.88 -3.40
CA VAL A 194 12.69 -3.75 -2.53
C VAL A 194 11.96 -2.45 -2.86
N LEU A 195 11.50 -2.30 -4.11
CA LEU A 195 10.67 -1.17 -4.57
C LEU A 195 9.16 -1.44 -4.44
N TYR A 196 8.69 -2.65 -4.78
CA TYR A 196 7.27 -3.02 -4.67
C TYR A 196 7.05 -4.52 -4.40
N PRO A 197 6.32 -4.92 -3.33
CA PRO A 197 5.88 -4.09 -2.20
C PRO A 197 7.09 -3.61 -1.38
N ARG A 198 7.26 -2.28 -1.30
CA ARG A 198 8.49 -1.60 -0.82
C ARG A 198 8.97 -2.12 0.53
N ASN A 199 10.28 -2.23 0.70
CA ASN A 199 10.92 -2.54 1.98
C ASN A 199 11.94 -1.45 2.39
N PRO A 200 11.47 -0.30 2.91
CA PRO A 200 12.32 0.85 3.22
C PRO A 200 13.51 0.54 4.15
N PRO A 201 13.37 -0.27 5.23
CA PRO A 201 14.45 -0.47 6.19
C PRO A 201 15.70 -1.17 5.62
N VAL A 202 15.57 -1.97 4.56
CA VAL A 202 16.72 -2.65 3.91
C VAL A 202 17.54 -1.69 3.06
N LEU A 203 16.90 -0.71 2.44
CA LEU A 203 17.55 0.25 1.54
C LEU A 203 18.35 1.31 2.32
N GLU A 204 18.01 1.56 3.59
CA GLU A 204 18.69 2.53 4.46
C GLU A 204 19.98 1.98 5.10
N ASP A 205 20.00 0.70 5.49
CA ASP A 205 21.18 0.04 6.07
C ASP A 205 22.14 -0.52 4.99
N ALA A 206 21.80 -0.37 3.69
CA ALA A 206 22.62 -0.80 2.57
C ALA A 206 23.89 0.07 2.38
N THR A 207 24.95 -0.26 3.10
CA THR A 207 26.33 0.17 2.77
C THR A 207 26.90 -0.70 1.63
N GLU A 208 28.12 -0.40 1.13
CA GLU A 208 28.88 -0.93 -0.05
C GLU A 208 28.70 -2.43 -0.48
N VAL A 209 28.06 -3.26 0.34
CA VAL A 209 27.90 -4.72 0.23
C VAL A 209 26.56 -5.16 -0.39
N THR A 210 25.64 -4.23 -0.70
CA THR A 210 24.31 -4.58 -1.25
C THR A 210 24.19 -4.19 -2.73
N ARG A 211 24.05 -5.18 -3.63
CA ARG A 211 23.59 -4.94 -5.01
C ARG A 211 22.08 -5.20 -5.06
N CYS A 212 21.30 -4.13 -4.97
CA CYS A 212 19.85 -4.20 -5.13
C CYS A 212 19.50 -4.60 -6.56
N VAL A 213 18.78 -5.71 -6.71
CA VAL A 213 18.16 -6.10 -7.98
C VAL A 213 16.82 -5.38 -8.07
N GLY A 214 16.87 -4.09 -8.39
CA GLY A 214 15.72 -3.31 -8.80
C GLY A 214 15.82 -3.11 -10.29
N GLU A 215 14.95 -3.73 -11.08
CA GLU A 215 14.72 -3.17 -12.40
C GLU A 215 14.00 -1.83 -12.20
N HIS A 216 14.52 -0.78 -12.82
CA HIS A 216 13.67 0.20 -13.46
C HIS A 216 12.83 -0.55 -14.48
N SER A 217 11.81 -1.29 -14.01
CA SER A 217 10.59 -1.33 -14.77
C SER A 217 10.25 0.13 -14.98
N THR A 218 10.06 0.53 -16.22
CA THR A 218 9.28 1.71 -16.55
C THR A 218 7.83 1.44 -16.16
N LEU A 219 7.60 1.12 -14.87
CA LEU A 219 6.40 1.50 -14.18
C LEU A 219 6.57 2.99 -14.00
N THR A 220 6.01 3.76 -14.91
CA THR A 220 5.72 5.16 -14.65
C THR A 220 5.13 5.23 -13.25
N MET A 221 5.78 5.99 -12.36
CA MET A 221 5.13 6.37 -11.13
C MET A 221 3.78 6.97 -11.53
N PRO A 222 2.65 6.48 -10.99
CA PRO A 222 1.33 6.93 -11.43
C PRO A 222 1.21 8.46 -11.38
N VAL A 223 1.82 9.06 -10.35
CA VAL A 223 2.06 10.50 -10.26
C VAL A 223 3.56 10.77 -10.10
N GLU A 224 4.21 11.26 -11.15
CA GLU A 224 5.62 11.64 -11.13
C GLU A 224 5.85 12.92 -10.30
N ASN A 225 7.04 13.09 -9.73
CA ASN A 225 7.45 14.27 -8.97
C ASN A 225 6.45 14.67 -7.86
N TYR A 226 5.88 13.68 -7.18
CA TYR A 226 4.92 13.91 -6.10
C TYR A 226 5.57 14.58 -4.88
N GLY A 227 4.89 15.58 -4.33
CA GLY A 227 5.35 16.23 -3.10
C GLY A 227 4.40 17.29 -2.58
N VAL A 228 4.91 18.10 -1.66
CA VAL A 228 4.20 19.22 -1.03
C VAL A 228 4.97 20.53 -1.24
N TRP A 229 4.26 21.56 -1.66
CA TRP A 229 4.82 22.91 -1.79
C TRP A 229 4.36 23.80 -0.65
N LYS A 230 5.28 24.28 0.18
CA LYS A 230 5.02 25.30 1.18
C LYS A 230 5.23 26.69 0.58
N ALA A 231 4.18 27.50 0.53
CA ALA A 231 4.17 28.77 -0.21
C ALA A 231 3.29 29.85 0.44
N LYS A 232 3.31 31.05 -0.16
CA LYS A 232 2.38 32.14 0.12
C LYS A 232 1.45 32.36 -1.09
N PRO A 233 0.12 32.23 -0.94
CA PRO A 233 -0.80 32.50 -2.04
C PRO A 233 -0.80 34.00 -2.38
N VAL A 234 -0.92 34.35 -3.66
CA VAL A 234 -0.87 35.75 -4.13
C VAL A 234 -2.18 36.16 -4.80
N ARG A 235 -2.66 35.33 -5.72
CA ARG A 235 -3.87 35.56 -6.50
C ARG A 235 -4.29 34.25 -7.16
N PHE A 236 -5.48 34.20 -7.72
CA PHE A 236 -5.90 33.11 -8.58
C PHE A 236 -6.67 33.63 -9.78
N THR A 237 -6.80 32.78 -10.79
CA THR A 237 -7.71 32.95 -11.92
C THR A 237 -8.46 31.65 -12.11
N TYR A 238 -9.65 31.67 -12.70
CA TYR A 238 -10.44 30.47 -12.96
C TYR A 238 -11.10 30.57 -14.34
N GLU A 239 -11.36 29.43 -14.94
CA GLU A 239 -12.06 29.30 -16.22
C GLU A 239 -13.54 29.00 -15.97
N THR A 240 -14.41 29.81 -16.57
CA THR A 240 -15.85 29.57 -16.60
C THR A 240 -16.20 28.50 -17.64
N ASP A 241 -17.43 28.01 -17.62
CA ASP A 241 -17.95 27.05 -18.60
C ASP A 241 -17.91 27.63 -20.03
N ALA A 242 -17.99 28.96 -20.15
CA ALA A 242 -17.84 29.68 -21.41
C ALA A 242 -16.38 29.76 -21.89
N ASP A 243 -15.40 29.76 -20.97
CA ASP A 243 -13.97 29.83 -21.30
C ASP A 243 -13.42 28.46 -21.72
N ASP A 244 -13.69 27.42 -20.94
CA ASP A 244 -13.38 26.02 -21.26
C ASP A 244 -14.47 25.08 -20.71
N HIS A 245 -15.32 24.58 -21.60
CA HIS A 245 -16.37 23.62 -21.23
C HIS A 245 -15.84 22.19 -20.99
N VAL A 246 -14.62 21.87 -21.43
CA VAL A 246 -14.10 20.49 -21.49
C VAL A 246 -13.23 20.18 -20.28
N SER A 247 -12.28 21.04 -19.97
CA SER A 247 -11.28 20.81 -18.93
C SER A 247 -10.89 22.11 -18.20
N PRO A 248 -11.84 22.84 -17.62
CA PRO A 248 -11.55 24.09 -16.92
C PRO A 248 -10.70 23.84 -15.67
N HIS A 249 -9.82 24.79 -15.40
CA HIS A 249 -8.94 24.81 -14.24
C HIS A 249 -9.04 26.12 -13.46
N LEU A 250 -8.88 26.03 -12.14
CA LEU A 250 -8.51 27.16 -11.31
C LEU A 250 -6.98 27.20 -11.21
N SER A 251 -6.38 28.34 -11.55
CA SER A 251 -4.95 28.59 -11.46
C SER A 251 -4.64 29.46 -10.25
N LEU A 252 -4.11 28.85 -9.20
CA LEU A 252 -3.61 29.56 -8.02
C LEU A 252 -2.16 29.96 -8.23
N PHE A 253 -1.84 31.23 -8.04
CA PHE A 253 -0.48 31.75 -8.10
C PHE A 253 0.07 31.98 -6.70
N PHE A 254 1.31 31.57 -6.47
CA PHE A 254 1.95 31.62 -5.16
C PHE A 254 3.43 32.00 -5.25
N THR A 255 4.00 32.47 -4.15
CA THR A 255 5.43 32.81 -4.04
C THR A 255 6.13 31.95 -2.99
N THR A 256 7.40 31.66 -3.25
CA THR A 256 8.25 30.77 -2.44
C THR A 256 9.69 31.29 -2.41
N SER A 257 10.49 30.86 -1.43
CA SER A 257 11.90 31.28 -1.36
C SER A 257 12.80 30.61 -2.39
N ASP A 258 12.42 29.44 -2.92
CA ASP A 258 13.13 28.72 -3.98
C ASP A 258 12.83 29.27 -5.39
N ASN A 259 11.79 30.11 -5.54
CA ASN A 259 11.50 30.84 -6.76
C ASN A 259 11.55 32.37 -6.55
N PRO A 260 12.74 32.95 -6.29
CA PRO A 260 12.88 34.38 -6.04
C PRO A 260 12.65 35.25 -7.29
N ARG A 261 12.39 34.63 -8.45
CA ARG A 261 12.28 35.31 -9.76
C ARG A 261 10.85 35.38 -10.31
N GLY A 262 9.85 34.75 -9.67
CA GLY A 262 8.47 34.80 -10.15
C GLY A 262 7.48 33.99 -9.30
N GLU A 263 6.21 34.05 -9.70
CA GLU A 263 5.13 33.25 -9.10
C GLU A 263 5.20 31.80 -9.60
N GLY A 264 5.00 30.83 -8.71
CA GLY A 264 4.63 29.46 -9.06
C GLY A 264 3.13 29.37 -9.34
N ARG A 265 2.72 28.34 -10.10
CA ARG A 265 1.30 28.10 -10.45
C ARG A 265 0.84 26.71 -10.01
N ALA A 266 -0.25 26.65 -9.26
CA ALA A 266 -1.00 25.44 -8.98
C ALA A 266 -2.21 25.34 -9.92
N ALA A 267 -2.30 24.26 -10.69
CA ALA A 267 -3.44 23.97 -11.56
C ALA A 267 -4.39 23.01 -10.86
N ILE A 268 -5.55 23.53 -10.44
CA ILE A 268 -6.56 22.81 -9.68
C ILE A 268 -7.71 22.46 -10.61
N ASN A 269 -8.05 21.17 -10.71
CA ASN A 269 -9.19 20.73 -11.50
C ASN A 269 -10.49 21.21 -10.85
N ILE A 270 -11.34 21.85 -11.64
CA ILE A 270 -12.68 22.32 -11.23
C ILE A 270 -13.81 21.59 -11.98
N LYS A 271 -13.48 20.62 -12.84
CA LYS A 271 -14.44 19.75 -13.54
C LYS A 271 -13.78 18.41 -13.87
N SER A 272 -14.54 17.32 -13.80
CA SER A 272 -14.08 16.00 -14.26
C SER A 272 -14.10 15.92 -15.78
N GLY A 273 -13.06 15.33 -16.37
CA GLY A 273 -13.04 14.98 -17.79
C GLY A 273 -13.94 13.78 -18.15
N ASP A 274 -14.55 13.10 -17.17
CA ASP A 274 -15.54 12.05 -17.42
C ASP A 274 -16.85 12.65 -17.93
N LYS A 275 -17.16 12.36 -19.20
CA LYS A 275 -18.38 12.83 -19.87
C LYS A 275 -19.68 12.25 -19.28
N SER A 276 -19.59 11.17 -18.50
CA SER A 276 -20.74 10.54 -17.86
C SER A 276 -21.08 11.13 -16.49
N ASP A 277 -20.10 11.72 -15.80
CA ASP A 277 -20.30 12.48 -14.57
C ASP A 277 -19.17 13.50 -14.40
N SER A 278 -19.45 14.76 -14.75
CA SER A 278 -18.45 15.83 -14.72
C SER A 278 -18.23 16.41 -13.32
N ARG A 279 -18.99 15.97 -12.31
CA ARG A 279 -18.97 16.55 -10.97
C ARG A 279 -17.71 16.14 -10.21
N LEU A 280 -17.28 17.04 -9.34
CA LEU A 280 -16.24 16.80 -8.36
C LEU A 280 -16.87 16.46 -7.01
N VAL A 281 -16.12 15.75 -6.19
CA VAL A 281 -16.41 15.61 -4.76
C VAL A 281 -15.49 16.57 -4.03
N PHE A 282 -16.07 17.38 -3.16
CA PHE A 282 -15.37 18.40 -2.40
C PHE A 282 -15.53 18.16 -0.90
N TRP A 283 -14.43 18.10 -0.17
CA TRP A 283 -14.41 18.09 1.29
C TRP A 283 -13.67 19.33 1.80
N LEU A 284 -14.36 20.09 2.65
CA LEU A 284 -13.80 21.21 3.39
C LEU A 284 -13.72 20.88 4.87
N VAL A 285 -12.50 20.74 5.40
CA VAL A 285 -12.24 20.53 6.82
C VAL A 285 -11.83 21.86 7.45
N LYS A 286 -12.78 22.58 8.03
CA LYS A 286 -12.57 23.94 8.60
C LYS A 286 -11.65 23.98 9.83
N LYS A 287 -11.45 22.83 10.49
CA LYS A 287 -10.54 22.65 11.62
C LYS A 287 -9.73 21.38 11.38
N PHE A 288 -8.74 21.50 10.51
CA PHE A 288 -7.91 20.38 10.11
C PHE A 288 -6.82 20.14 11.17
N GLU A 289 -7.14 19.37 12.19
CA GLU A 289 -6.17 18.94 13.18
C GLU A 289 -5.46 17.68 12.70
N ASN A 290 -4.14 17.78 12.50
CA ASN A 290 -3.31 16.64 12.13
C ASN A 290 -2.00 16.64 12.89
N PHE A 291 -1.53 15.47 13.30
CA PHE A 291 -0.30 15.34 14.10
C PHE A 291 0.95 15.75 13.29
N GLN A 292 0.90 15.70 11.96
CA GLN A 292 1.97 16.20 11.09
C GLN A 292 1.95 17.72 10.85
N ASN A 293 0.95 18.48 11.33
CA ASN A 293 0.88 19.92 11.03
C ASN A 293 2.12 20.69 11.52
N GLU A 294 2.69 20.30 12.66
CA GLU A 294 3.93 20.92 13.15
C GLU A 294 5.15 20.57 12.28
N GLN A 295 5.25 19.33 11.79
CA GLN A 295 6.29 18.95 10.82
C GLN A 295 6.16 19.77 9.52
N LEU A 296 4.95 20.04 9.06
CA LEU A 296 4.70 20.93 7.92
C LEU A 296 5.16 22.37 8.20
N ARG A 297 4.99 22.88 9.43
CA ARG A 297 5.51 24.22 9.82
C ARG A 297 7.03 24.28 9.80
N GLU A 298 7.71 23.18 10.06
CA GLU A 298 9.18 23.09 10.05
C GLU A 298 9.77 23.07 8.63
N LEU A 299 8.99 22.71 7.61
CA LEU A 299 9.44 22.74 6.22
C LEU A 299 9.93 24.14 5.82
N LYS A 300 11.03 24.21 5.06
CA LYS A 300 11.47 25.46 4.42
C LYS A 300 10.45 25.88 3.36
N PRO A 301 10.22 27.17 3.07
CA PRO A 301 9.37 27.53 1.93
C PRO A 301 9.97 27.02 0.61
N GLY A 302 9.14 26.41 -0.23
CA GLY A 302 9.58 25.72 -1.45
C GLY A 302 8.95 24.34 -1.64
N PHE A 303 9.31 23.68 -2.75
CA PHE A 303 8.82 22.33 -3.05
C PHE A 303 9.62 21.27 -2.31
N HIS A 304 8.91 20.39 -1.61
CA HIS A 304 9.47 19.23 -0.93
C HIS A 304 8.98 17.97 -1.62
N ARG A 305 9.89 17.29 -2.31
CA ARG A 305 9.60 16.02 -2.94
C ARG A 305 9.35 14.98 -1.85
N LEU A 306 8.16 14.36 -1.89
CA LEU A 306 7.80 13.25 -1.01
C LEU A 306 7.98 11.92 -1.72
N GLU A 307 7.80 11.90 -3.04
CA GLU A 307 7.98 10.74 -3.91
C GLU A 307 9.29 9.99 -3.61
N GLY A 308 9.18 8.69 -3.35
CA GLY A 308 10.32 7.83 -3.07
C GLY A 308 10.99 8.05 -1.71
N THR A 309 10.53 9.01 -0.89
CA THR A 309 11.04 9.23 0.47
C THR A 309 10.29 8.39 1.51
N MET A 310 10.71 8.44 2.78
CA MET A 310 9.96 7.84 3.89
C MET A 310 8.64 8.57 4.16
N GLU A 311 8.51 9.82 3.71
CA GLU A 311 7.30 10.62 3.91
C GLU A 311 6.15 10.21 2.99
N GLN A 312 6.44 9.43 1.95
CA GLN A 312 5.44 8.78 1.08
C GLN A 312 5.01 7.42 1.64
N ALA A 313 4.44 7.44 2.84
CA ALA A 313 4.11 6.24 3.58
C ALA A 313 2.96 6.54 4.58
N PRO A 314 2.36 5.49 5.20
CA PRO A 314 1.48 5.70 6.34
C PRO A 314 2.18 6.58 7.39
N ASN A 315 1.50 7.65 7.82
CA ASN A 315 1.96 8.60 8.83
C ASN A 315 3.10 9.54 8.42
N GLY A 316 3.61 9.43 7.19
CA GLY A 316 4.45 10.46 6.59
C GLY A 316 3.65 11.71 6.22
N LEU A 317 4.30 12.67 5.56
CA LEU A 317 3.65 13.90 5.08
C LEU A 317 2.69 13.70 3.90
N ALA A 318 2.80 12.60 3.16
CA ALA A 318 1.98 12.33 1.97
C ALA A 318 0.50 12.14 2.30
N LEU A 319 -0.38 12.59 1.39
CA LEU A 319 -1.82 12.45 1.55
C LEU A 319 -2.31 11.13 0.97
N ASP A 320 -3.24 10.50 1.69
CA ASP A 320 -4.04 9.37 1.23
C ASP A 320 -5.46 9.50 1.77
N TYR A 321 -6.44 9.67 0.89
CA TYR A 321 -7.83 9.97 1.24
C TYR A 321 -8.49 8.76 1.89
N ILE A 322 -8.12 7.55 1.46
CA ILE A 322 -8.71 6.30 1.94
C ILE A 322 -8.02 5.86 3.21
N ARG A 323 -6.69 5.80 3.24
CA ARG A 323 -5.89 5.26 4.35
C ARG A 323 -5.60 6.30 5.42
N GLY A 324 -5.47 7.58 5.04
CA GLY A 324 -4.94 8.64 5.90
C GLY A 324 -5.89 9.16 6.98
N ASN A 325 -7.21 8.92 6.88
CA ASN A 325 -8.21 9.51 7.80
C ASN A 325 -8.20 11.06 7.78
N LEU A 326 -8.13 11.66 6.59
CA LEU A 326 -8.02 13.12 6.42
C LEU A 326 -9.33 13.87 6.69
N PHE A 327 -10.47 13.21 6.44
CA PHE A 327 -11.81 13.78 6.59
C PHE A 327 -12.83 12.66 6.80
N HIS A 328 -14.02 13.03 7.27
CA HIS A 328 -15.17 12.13 7.28
C HIS A 328 -15.76 12.07 5.88
N ARG A 329 -15.79 10.87 5.30
CA ARG A 329 -16.17 10.70 3.90
C ARG A 329 -17.57 11.21 3.59
N GLU A 330 -18.49 11.11 4.55
CA GLU A 330 -19.90 11.50 4.43
C GLU A 330 -20.12 13.02 4.39
N THR A 331 -19.12 13.83 4.75
CA THR A 331 -19.22 15.30 4.69
C THR A 331 -18.93 15.86 3.30
N GLY A 332 -18.55 15.00 2.35
CA GLY A 332 -18.27 15.38 0.98
C GLY A 332 -19.50 15.87 0.24
N ARG A 333 -19.31 16.85 -0.64
CA ARG A 333 -20.36 17.39 -1.51
C ARG A 333 -20.03 17.12 -2.96
N LEU A 334 -21.00 16.60 -3.70
CA LEU A 334 -20.91 16.53 -5.15
C LEU A 334 -21.24 17.89 -5.73
N LEU A 335 -20.26 18.52 -6.38
CA LEU A 335 -20.37 19.86 -6.92
C LEU A 335 -20.12 19.84 -8.44
N PRO A 336 -21.04 20.44 -9.23
CA PRO A 336 -20.78 20.77 -10.63
C PRO A 336 -19.79 21.93 -10.76
N HIS A 337 -19.50 22.29 -12.00
CA HIS A 337 -18.69 23.45 -12.38
C HIS A 337 -19.59 24.53 -12.98
N ASP A 338 -19.45 25.76 -12.48
CA ASP A 338 -19.96 27.01 -13.05
C ASP A 338 -21.45 26.96 -13.45
N ILE A 339 -22.32 26.79 -12.45
CA ILE A 339 -23.77 26.80 -12.67
C ILE A 339 -24.43 28.02 -12.01
N PRO A 340 -25.57 28.53 -12.54
CA PRO A 340 -26.21 29.71 -11.95
C PRO A 340 -26.74 29.47 -10.53
N GLY A 341 -26.40 30.37 -9.61
CA GLY A 341 -26.88 30.40 -8.23
C GLY A 341 -25.72 30.40 -7.23
N PRO A 342 -25.96 30.69 -5.95
CA PRO A 342 -24.93 30.63 -4.92
C PRO A 342 -24.86 29.24 -4.26
N ASP A 343 -23.69 28.93 -3.70
CA ASP A 343 -23.37 27.76 -2.86
C ASP A 343 -23.71 26.42 -3.53
N ASN A 344 -23.67 26.35 -4.86
CA ASN A 344 -24.14 25.20 -5.63
C ASN A 344 -23.10 24.59 -6.55
N ASP A 345 -21.92 25.21 -6.69
CA ASP A 345 -20.82 24.70 -7.51
C ASP A 345 -19.45 24.77 -6.81
N ILE A 346 -18.42 24.27 -7.47
CA ILE A 346 -17.06 24.23 -6.92
C ILE A 346 -16.39 25.60 -6.80
N LEU A 347 -16.74 26.56 -7.65
CA LEU A 347 -16.17 27.92 -7.63
C LEU A 347 -16.72 28.69 -6.44
N ASP A 348 -18.00 28.53 -6.12
CA ASP A 348 -18.63 29.10 -4.91
C ASP A 348 -17.89 28.69 -3.63
N GLU A 349 -17.31 27.49 -3.59
CA GLU A 349 -16.55 27.00 -2.44
C GLU A 349 -15.09 27.44 -2.45
N LEU A 350 -14.42 27.39 -3.60
CA LEU A 350 -12.98 27.64 -3.71
C LEU A 350 -12.64 29.14 -3.67
N ILE A 351 -13.43 29.99 -4.34
CA ILE A 351 -13.16 31.43 -4.44
C ILE A 351 -13.05 32.10 -3.06
N PRO A 352 -14.07 32.04 -2.17
CA PRO A 352 -13.99 32.72 -0.88
C PRO A 352 -12.89 32.13 0.03
N LEU A 353 -12.57 30.85 -0.14
CA LEU A 353 -11.50 30.20 0.61
C LEU A 353 -10.12 30.70 0.20
N LEU A 354 -9.86 30.83 -1.11
CA LEU A 354 -8.60 31.33 -1.63
C LEU A 354 -8.46 32.85 -1.44
N ASP A 355 -9.53 33.62 -1.58
CA ASP A 355 -9.54 35.05 -1.23
C ASP A 355 -9.19 35.22 0.25
N GLY A 356 -9.83 34.47 1.14
CA GLY A 356 -9.52 34.49 2.57
C GLY A 356 -8.07 34.10 2.87
N ALA A 357 -7.51 33.13 2.14
CA ALA A 357 -6.11 32.73 2.28
C ALA A 357 -5.13 33.84 1.88
N VAL A 358 -5.43 34.58 0.81
CA VAL A 358 -4.63 35.72 0.31
C VAL A 358 -4.76 36.91 1.26
N ASP A 359 -5.98 37.29 1.63
CA ASP A 359 -6.26 38.46 2.46
C ASP A 359 -5.65 38.36 3.87
N ASN A 360 -5.53 37.14 4.40
CA ASN A 360 -4.95 36.87 5.71
C ASN A 360 -3.45 36.56 5.67
N ASP A 361 -2.79 36.65 4.50
CA ASP A 361 -1.37 36.27 4.32
C ASP A 361 -1.08 34.87 4.92
N SER A 362 -1.98 33.91 4.68
CA SER A 362 -1.85 32.55 5.20
C SER A 362 -0.67 31.80 4.57
N VAL A 363 -0.21 30.71 5.21
CA VAL A 363 0.71 29.76 4.56
C VAL A 363 -0.10 28.68 3.88
N ILE A 364 0.20 28.40 2.61
CA ILE A 364 -0.46 27.33 1.84
C ILE A 364 0.50 26.16 1.62
N TYR A 365 -0.04 24.95 1.75
CA TYR A 365 0.61 23.68 1.46
C TYR A 365 -0.13 22.99 0.33
N ILE A 366 0.52 22.83 -0.82
CA ILE A 366 -0.10 22.33 -2.04
C ILE A 366 0.50 20.96 -2.36
N TYR A 367 -0.33 19.93 -2.35
CA TYR A 367 0.07 18.55 -2.62
C TYR A 367 -0.28 18.17 -4.06
N GLY A 368 0.64 17.48 -4.73
CA GLY A 368 0.45 17.03 -6.10
C GLY A 368 1.77 16.75 -6.82
N SER A 369 1.71 16.71 -8.14
CA SER A 369 2.84 16.50 -9.04
C SER A 369 3.50 17.81 -9.43
N HIS A 370 4.81 17.95 -9.20
CA HIS A 370 5.58 19.10 -9.64
C HIS A 370 5.74 19.11 -11.15
N PHE A 371 5.45 20.24 -11.80
CA PHE A 371 5.66 20.39 -13.24
C PHE A 371 7.13 20.16 -13.61
N ASN A 372 7.35 19.42 -14.69
CA ASN A 372 8.69 19.19 -15.24
C ASN A 372 9.46 20.47 -15.63
N ASN A 373 8.76 21.59 -15.80
CA ASN A 373 9.37 22.91 -16.07
C ASN A 373 9.80 23.67 -14.79
N GLY A 374 9.52 23.12 -13.60
CA GLY A 374 9.95 23.62 -12.30
C GLY A 374 9.05 24.70 -11.66
N ASN A 375 8.08 25.26 -12.38
CA ASN A 375 7.37 26.48 -11.94
C ASN A 375 5.89 26.26 -11.57
N GLY A 376 5.50 25.05 -11.19
CA GLY A 376 4.14 24.81 -10.74
C GLY A 376 3.83 23.37 -10.37
N ILE A 377 2.58 23.12 -10.03
CA ILE A 377 2.10 21.86 -9.48
C ILE A 377 0.70 21.55 -10.01
N HIS A 378 0.40 20.27 -10.25
CA HIS A 378 -0.91 19.77 -10.71
C HIS A 378 -1.25 18.45 -10.02
N ASN A 379 -2.33 17.77 -10.46
CA ASN A 379 -2.85 16.56 -9.82
C ASN A 379 -3.16 16.81 -8.33
N ILE A 380 -3.77 17.97 -8.04
CA ILE A 380 -4.13 18.47 -6.70
C ILE A 380 -5.51 17.91 -6.28
N HIS A 381 -5.72 16.63 -6.56
CA HIS A 381 -6.95 15.88 -6.26
C HIS A 381 -6.58 14.44 -5.87
N MET A 382 -7.56 13.64 -5.48
CA MET A 382 -7.41 12.21 -5.23
C MET A 382 -6.82 11.51 -6.46
N ASN A 383 -5.67 10.84 -6.30
CA ASN A 383 -4.89 10.17 -7.34
C ASN A 383 -4.94 8.64 -7.15
N GLN A 384 -6.12 8.13 -6.77
CA GLN A 384 -6.41 6.71 -6.60
C GLN A 384 -7.89 6.44 -6.84
N GLY A 385 -8.24 5.17 -7.08
CA GLY A 385 -9.63 4.74 -7.28
C GLY A 385 -10.23 5.18 -8.62
N SER A 386 -9.42 5.66 -9.56
CA SER A 386 -9.87 6.11 -10.87
C SER A 386 -10.20 4.93 -11.79
N PRO A 387 -11.32 4.97 -12.53
CA PRO A 387 -11.72 3.90 -13.42
C PRO A 387 -11.13 4.03 -14.84
N ARG A 388 -11.31 2.96 -15.65
CA ARG A 388 -11.10 2.96 -17.11
C ARG A 388 -9.70 3.44 -17.53
N GLN A 389 -9.62 4.52 -18.30
CA GLN A 389 -8.40 5.04 -18.94
C GLN A 389 -7.45 5.73 -17.96
N TRP A 390 -7.92 6.08 -16.76
CA TRP A 390 -7.16 6.79 -15.72
C TRP A 390 -6.59 5.85 -14.66
N LYS A 391 -6.65 4.52 -14.88
CA LYS A 391 -6.15 3.51 -13.95
C LYS A 391 -4.64 3.61 -13.71
N ASN A 392 -3.90 4.12 -14.69
CA ASN A 392 -2.44 4.24 -14.60
C ASN A 392 -2.00 5.36 -13.67
N ASP A 393 -2.90 6.26 -13.29
CA ASP A 393 -2.62 7.37 -12.38
C ASP A 393 -2.91 6.99 -10.92
N ASN A 394 -3.49 5.81 -10.70
CA ASN A 394 -3.82 5.29 -9.37
C ASN A 394 -2.58 4.86 -8.59
N GLY A 395 -2.52 5.27 -7.32
CA GLY A 395 -1.49 4.83 -6.38
C GLY A 395 -1.76 5.36 -4.98
N ILE A 396 -1.22 4.66 -3.99
CA ILE A 396 -1.38 5.01 -2.57
C ILE A 396 -0.40 6.10 -2.13
N TYR A 397 -0.76 6.87 -1.11
CA TYR A 397 0.10 7.93 -0.54
C TYR A 397 0.64 8.92 -1.59
N GLN A 398 -0.18 9.30 -2.56
CA GLN A 398 0.17 10.28 -3.59
C GLN A 398 -1.03 11.17 -3.95
N ASP A 399 -2.02 11.26 -3.08
CA ASP A 399 -3.17 12.13 -3.31
C ASP A 399 -2.75 13.59 -3.23
N GLY A 400 -3.37 14.41 -4.08
CA GLY A 400 -3.25 15.85 -4.04
C GLY A 400 -4.23 16.50 -3.05
N GLY A 401 -4.07 17.78 -2.82
CA GLY A 401 -4.91 18.54 -1.89
C GLY A 401 -4.26 19.85 -1.47
N ILE A 402 -4.99 20.64 -0.68
CA ILE A 402 -4.52 21.93 -0.19
C ILE A 402 -4.74 22.01 1.31
N LEU A 403 -3.71 22.39 2.06
CA LEU A 403 -3.84 22.78 3.46
C LEU A 403 -3.50 24.27 3.61
N LEU A 404 -4.27 24.98 4.42
CA LEU A 404 -4.08 26.39 4.74
C LEU A 404 -3.80 26.53 6.24
N ASP A 405 -2.71 27.19 6.59
CA ASP A 405 -2.34 27.55 7.95
C ASP A 405 -2.58 29.05 8.15
N PHE A 406 -3.60 29.39 8.93
CA PHE A 406 -3.91 30.76 9.34
C PHE A 406 -3.17 31.17 10.62
N GLY A 407 -2.31 30.28 11.15
CA GLY A 407 -1.56 30.46 12.39
C GLY A 407 -2.30 29.89 13.60
N ASP A 408 -3.53 30.33 13.84
CA ASP A 408 -4.36 29.88 14.96
C ASP A 408 -5.17 28.61 14.65
N HIS A 409 -5.46 28.36 13.37
CA HIS A 409 -6.14 27.17 12.90
C HIS A 409 -5.69 26.76 11.50
N TRP A 410 -6.01 25.51 11.16
CA TRP A 410 -5.75 24.93 9.86
C TRP A 410 -7.05 24.61 9.14
N MET A 411 -7.05 24.75 7.82
CA MET A 411 -8.12 24.29 6.94
C MET A 411 -7.57 23.29 5.92
N GLY A 412 -8.32 22.25 5.63
CA GLY A 412 -8.00 21.26 4.60
C GLY A 412 -9.04 21.28 3.48
N VAL A 413 -8.56 21.31 2.24
CA VAL A 413 -9.38 21.21 1.02
C VAL A 413 -8.95 19.99 0.24
N PHE A 414 -9.91 19.10 0.03
CA PHE A 414 -9.69 17.82 -0.63
C PHE A 414 -10.70 17.66 -1.76
N ILE A 415 -10.22 17.25 -2.92
CA ILE A 415 -10.99 17.14 -4.15
C ILE A 415 -10.83 15.73 -4.71
N GLY A 416 -11.93 15.10 -5.10
CA GLY A 416 -11.93 13.85 -5.87
C GLY A 416 -12.93 13.94 -7.02
N PHE A 417 -12.99 12.91 -7.86
CA PHE A 417 -13.97 12.79 -8.93
C PHE A 417 -15.13 11.91 -8.51
N ALA A 418 -16.36 12.27 -8.90
CA ALA A 418 -17.57 11.52 -8.54
C ALA A 418 -17.51 10.03 -8.94
N SER A 419 -16.78 9.72 -10.01
CA SER A 419 -16.59 8.37 -10.55
C SER A 419 -15.54 7.52 -9.83
N GLN A 420 -14.74 8.11 -8.95
CA GLN A 420 -13.70 7.39 -8.22
C GLN A 420 -14.30 6.46 -7.16
N ALA A 421 -13.62 5.33 -6.94
CA ALA A 421 -13.95 4.38 -5.91
C ALA A 421 -13.72 4.95 -4.51
N VAL A 422 -14.60 4.62 -3.58
CA VAL A 422 -14.44 5.00 -2.17
C VAL A 422 -13.42 4.13 -1.42
N HIS A 423 -13.04 2.99 -2.01
CA HIS A 423 -12.02 2.07 -1.51
C HIS A 423 -11.08 1.63 -2.63
N THR A 424 -9.83 1.39 -2.25
CA THR A 424 -8.77 0.92 -3.15
C THR A 424 -7.97 -0.22 -2.53
N ASP A 425 -7.40 -1.07 -3.38
CA ASP A 425 -6.35 -2.02 -3.00
C ASP A 425 -5.01 -1.31 -2.77
N ASP A 426 -3.96 -2.06 -2.47
CA ASP A 426 -2.64 -1.52 -2.10
C ASP A 426 -1.87 -0.94 -3.30
N GLU A 427 -2.37 -1.16 -4.51
CA GLU A 427 -1.95 -0.48 -5.74
C GLU A 427 -2.72 0.82 -6.00
N GLY A 428 -3.69 1.17 -5.15
CA GLY A 428 -4.57 2.33 -5.35
C GLY A 428 -5.67 2.10 -6.38
N GLN A 429 -5.86 0.87 -6.87
CA GLN A 429 -6.91 0.54 -7.83
C GLN A 429 -8.26 0.35 -7.14
N PRO A 430 -9.39 0.63 -7.82
CA PRO A 430 -10.72 0.37 -7.28
C PRO A 430 -10.88 -1.06 -6.74
N THR A 431 -11.35 -1.20 -5.49
CA THR A 431 -11.63 -2.50 -4.89
C THR A 431 -13.07 -2.58 -4.34
N PRO A 432 -13.80 -3.70 -4.55
CA PRO A 432 -13.43 -4.85 -5.39
C PRO A 432 -13.27 -4.44 -6.88
N PRO A 433 -12.56 -5.22 -7.72
CA PRO A 433 -12.27 -4.83 -9.12
C PRO A 433 -13.51 -4.54 -9.97
N HIS A 434 -14.67 -5.07 -9.57
CA HIS A 434 -15.97 -4.85 -10.20
C HIS A 434 -17.02 -4.55 -9.14
N GLY A 435 -17.94 -3.63 -9.44
CA GLY A 435 -19.03 -3.28 -8.53
C GLY A 435 -18.59 -2.55 -7.26
N TYR A 436 -17.39 -1.94 -7.27
CA TYR A 436 -16.96 -1.05 -6.20
C TYR A 436 -17.91 0.14 -6.05
N LEU A 437 -18.06 0.59 -4.82
CA LEU A 437 -18.84 1.77 -4.49
C LEU A 437 -18.10 3.04 -4.93
N THR A 438 -18.79 3.93 -5.62
CA THR A 438 -18.23 5.24 -6.05
C THR A 438 -18.65 6.38 -5.14
N TRP A 439 -17.94 7.51 -5.20
CA TRP A 439 -18.34 8.72 -4.48
C TRP A 439 -19.71 9.24 -4.90
N ASN A 440 -20.05 9.17 -6.20
CA ASN A 440 -21.39 9.48 -6.70
C ASN A 440 -22.44 8.64 -5.99
N GLU A 441 -22.25 7.32 -5.92
CA GLU A 441 -23.20 6.41 -5.30
C GLU A 441 -23.35 6.59 -3.79
N LEU A 442 -22.31 7.06 -3.11
CA LEU A 442 -22.29 7.32 -1.67
C LEU A 442 -22.90 8.69 -1.33
N LEU A 443 -22.63 9.72 -2.13
CA LEU A 443 -22.89 11.12 -1.76
C LEU A 443 -24.03 11.78 -2.54
N ASN A 444 -24.48 11.20 -3.66
CA ASN A 444 -25.46 11.85 -4.52
C ASN A 444 -26.82 12.06 -3.81
N PRO A 445 -27.25 13.33 -3.62
CA PRO A 445 -28.50 13.64 -2.92
C PRO A 445 -29.74 13.12 -3.65
N GLU A 446 -29.66 12.87 -4.97
CA GLU A 446 -30.75 12.29 -5.77
C GLU A 446 -30.99 10.81 -5.44
N ILE A 447 -30.02 10.13 -4.86
CA ILE A 447 -30.17 8.75 -4.38
C ILE A 447 -30.86 8.80 -3.00
N PRO A 448 -31.98 8.08 -2.80
CA PRO A 448 -32.70 8.07 -1.53
C PRO A 448 -31.78 7.79 -0.33
N GLY A 449 -31.91 8.60 0.73
CA GLY A 449 -31.00 8.55 1.88
C GLY A 449 -30.88 7.16 2.53
N GLU A 450 -31.97 6.40 2.59
CA GLU A 450 -31.96 5.02 3.09
C GLU A 450 -31.13 4.06 2.21
N GLN A 451 -31.12 4.27 0.89
CA GLN A 451 -30.28 3.48 -0.02
C GLN A 451 -28.81 3.82 0.16
N ARG A 452 -28.47 5.12 0.25
CA ARG A 452 -27.10 5.58 0.55
C ARG A 452 -26.60 5.02 1.88
N LYS A 453 -27.42 5.10 2.93
CA LYS A 453 -27.10 4.54 4.25
C LYS A 453 -26.89 3.03 4.23
N ARG A 454 -27.68 2.27 3.44
CA ARG A 454 -27.48 0.83 3.28
C ARG A 454 -26.15 0.51 2.59
N ARG A 455 -25.79 1.25 1.54
CA ARG A 455 -24.50 1.10 0.84
C ARG A 455 -23.34 1.40 1.78
N ASP A 456 -23.42 2.51 2.50
CA ASP A 456 -22.42 2.90 3.50
C ASP A 456 -22.26 1.87 4.62
N VAL A 457 -23.35 1.28 5.12
CA VAL A 457 -23.30 0.20 6.11
C VAL A 457 -22.71 -1.08 5.52
N HIS A 458 -22.99 -1.41 4.27
CA HIS A 458 -22.42 -2.61 3.64
C HIS A 458 -20.90 -2.48 3.48
N ASP A 459 -20.48 -1.33 2.98
CA ASP A 459 -19.09 -0.98 2.74
C ASP A 459 -18.30 -0.86 4.06
N ARG A 460 -18.83 -0.08 5.01
CA ARG A 460 -18.26 0.11 6.35
C ARG A 460 -19.11 -0.59 7.40
N THR A 461 -19.05 -1.92 7.36
CA THR A 461 -19.88 -2.81 8.19
C THR A 461 -19.56 -2.72 9.68
N VAL A 462 -18.29 -2.57 10.04
CA VAL A 462 -17.83 -2.44 11.43
C VAL A 462 -17.07 -1.13 11.56
N THR A 463 -17.32 -0.38 12.63
CA THR A 463 -16.62 0.87 12.92
C THR A 463 -15.95 0.87 14.27
N ILE A 464 -14.89 1.67 14.40
CA ILE A 464 -14.27 2.01 15.68
C ILE A 464 -15.10 3.12 16.31
N SER A 465 -15.78 2.80 17.41
CA SER A 465 -16.68 3.73 18.11
C SER A 465 -16.03 4.40 19.31
N GLU A 466 -15.09 3.72 19.98
CA GLU A 466 -14.38 4.28 21.13
C GLU A 466 -12.95 3.71 21.23
N ALA A 467 -12.07 4.47 21.85
CA ALA A 467 -10.74 4.00 22.28
C ALA A 467 -10.47 4.45 23.73
N LEU A 468 -10.01 3.53 24.57
CA LEU A 468 -9.50 3.80 25.91
C LEU A 468 -7.97 3.75 25.85
N ILE A 469 -7.36 4.93 26.02
CA ILE A 469 -5.91 5.10 25.99
C ILE A 469 -5.42 5.18 27.43
N ARG A 470 -4.59 4.22 27.81
CA ARG A 470 -3.99 4.14 29.15
C ARG A 470 -2.57 4.65 29.05
N HIS A 471 -2.20 5.56 29.96
CA HIS A 471 -0.88 6.18 29.95
C HIS A 471 0.21 5.13 30.17
N HIS A 472 1.10 5.00 29.19
CA HIS A 472 2.25 4.09 29.24
C HIS A 472 3.40 4.78 29.97
N GLY A 473 3.28 4.93 31.29
CA GLY A 473 4.40 5.35 32.13
C GLY A 473 5.50 4.26 32.18
N ALA A 474 6.69 4.61 32.68
CA ALA A 474 7.87 3.73 32.74
C ALA A 474 7.74 2.46 33.62
N GLU A 475 6.55 2.14 34.15
CA GLU A 475 6.33 0.97 34.99
C GLU A 475 5.65 -0.21 34.26
N PRO A 476 6.05 -1.47 34.53
CA PRO A 476 5.70 -2.63 33.69
C PRO A 476 4.29 -3.19 33.90
N THR A 477 3.39 -2.46 34.56
CA THR A 477 2.07 -2.97 34.99
C THR A 477 0.87 -2.29 34.32
N THR A 478 1.08 -1.60 33.20
CA THR A 478 -0.02 -0.96 32.46
C THR A 478 -0.93 -2.01 31.81
N LYS A 479 -2.20 -2.01 32.21
CA LYS A 479 -3.26 -2.73 31.48
C LYS A 479 -3.22 -2.30 30.00
N PRO A 480 -3.54 -3.19 29.05
CA PRO A 480 -3.54 -2.85 27.63
C PRO A 480 -4.57 -1.77 27.32
N ASP A 481 -4.29 -0.99 26.28
CA ASP A 481 -5.26 -0.09 25.65
C ASP A 481 -6.45 -0.90 25.15
N MET A 482 -7.58 -0.23 24.93
CA MET A 482 -8.76 -0.90 24.42
C MET A 482 -9.42 -0.11 23.30
N ILE A 483 -9.98 -0.85 22.34
CA ILE A 483 -10.83 -0.28 21.29
C ILE A 483 -12.20 -0.94 21.34
N THR A 484 -13.25 -0.17 21.05
CA THR A 484 -14.62 -0.67 20.96
C THR A 484 -15.08 -0.63 19.51
N LEU A 485 -15.34 -1.81 18.96
CA LEU A 485 -15.89 -1.98 17.62
C LEU A 485 -17.41 -2.07 17.68
N THR A 486 -18.09 -1.43 16.72
CA THR A 486 -19.55 -1.46 16.57
C THR A 486 -19.92 -2.08 15.22
N ASN A 487 -20.69 -3.18 15.24
CA ASN A 487 -21.27 -3.76 14.03
C ASN A 487 -22.53 -2.97 13.64
N ARG A 488 -22.49 -2.35 12.46
CA ARG A 488 -23.57 -1.53 11.91
C ARG A 488 -24.58 -2.34 11.10
N ALA A 489 -24.28 -3.58 10.73
CA ALA A 489 -25.17 -4.43 9.96
C ALA A 489 -26.27 -5.09 10.81
N ASP A 490 -27.31 -5.56 10.11
CA ASP A 490 -28.40 -6.37 10.67
C ASP A 490 -28.07 -7.88 10.76
N ALA A 491 -26.83 -8.24 10.42
CA ALA A 491 -26.27 -9.59 10.50
C ALA A 491 -25.02 -9.62 11.40
N PRO A 492 -24.70 -10.76 12.04
CA PRO A 492 -23.42 -10.92 12.75
C PRO A 492 -22.24 -10.88 11.75
N VAL A 493 -21.10 -10.41 12.22
CA VAL A 493 -19.85 -10.33 11.43
C VAL A 493 -18.79 -11.17 12.12
N VAL A 494 -18.14 -12.05 11.36
CA VAL A 494 -17.01 -12.85 11.82
C VAL A 494 -15.74 -12.03 11.62
N LEU A 495 -14.91 -11.89 12.65
CA LEU A 495 -13.72 -11.02 12.64
C LEU A 495 -12.40 -11.79 12.54
N ASN A 496 -12.43 -13.03 12.03
CA ASN A 496 -11.23 -13.85 11.88
C ASN A 496 -10.25 -13.18 10.92
N GLY A 497 -8.98 -13.07 11.32
CA GLY A 497 -7.94 -12.41 10.51
C GLY A 497 -8.04 -10.88 10.45
N TRP A 498 -9.06 -10.25 11.05
CA TRP A 498 -9.14 -8.80 11.13
C TRP A 498 -8.11 -8.26 12.12
N SER A 499 -7.67 -7.02 11.92
CA SER A 499 -6.65 -6.40 12.77
C SER A 499 -6.88 -4.91 13.01
N ILE A 500 -6.29 -4.43 14.08
CA ILE A 500 -6.19 -3.01 14.42
C ILE A 500 -4.74 -2.58 14.19
N ARG A 501 -4.56 -1.48 13.47
CA ARG A 501 -3.25 -0.85 13.24
C ARG A 501 -3.20 0.54 13.84
N ASN A 502 -2.15 0.84 14.60
CA ASN A 502 -1.90 2.19 15.13
C ASN A 502 -1.08 3.04 14.14
N HIS A 503 -0.88 4.32 14.48
CA HIS A 503 -0.01 5.24 13.73
C HIS A 503 1.49 4.86 13.69
N LYS A 504 1.96 3.87 14.47
CA LYS A 504 3.34 3.36 14.36
C LYS A 504 3.46 2.19 13.39
N GLY A 505 2.32 1.70 12.89
CA GLY A 505 2.27 0.50 12.05
C GLY A 505 2.20 -0.80 12.85
N ASP A 506 2.17 -0.74 14.19
CA ASP A 506 1.97 -1.92 15.03
C ASP A 506 0.57 -2.48 14.81
N ASN A 507 0.44 -3.81 14.82
CA ASN A 507 -0.82 -4.50 14.56
C ASN A 507 -1.24 -5.37 15.74
N GLU A 508 -2.53 -5.36 16.04
CA GLU A 508 -3.19 -6.33 16.90
C GLU A 508 -4.22 -7.12 16.10
N TYR A 509 -4.06 -8.43 16.00
CA TYR A 509 -5.05 -9.29 15.37
C TYR A 509 -6.21 -9.57 16.34
N LEU A 510 -7.43 -9.46 15.84
CA LEU A 510 -8.61 -9.78 16.64
C LEU A 510 -8.69 -11.30 16.88
N PRO A 511 -9.14 -11.77 18.05
CA PRO A 511 -9.11 -13.19 18.38
C PRO A 511 -9.91 -14.06 17.39
N ASP A 512 -9.34 -15.19 16.98
CA ASP A 512 -10.02 -16.14 16.10
C ASP A 512 -11.33 -16.67 16.73
N GLY A 513 -12.33 -16.85 15.88
CA GLY A 513 -13.68 -17.23 16.28
C GLY A 513 -14.52 -16.08 16.85
N THR A 514 -13.99 -14.85 16.89
CA THR A 514 -14.75 -13.67 17.32
C THR A 514 -15.91 -13.40 16.35
N VAL A 515 -17.11 -13.32 16.91
CA VAL A 515 -18.32 -12.94 16.16
C VAL A 515 -18.94 -11.70 16.80
N LEU A 516 -18.86 -10.56 16.10
CA LEU A 516 -19.51 -9.33 16.52
C LEU A 516 -20.98 -9.37 16.13
N ARG A 517 -21.85 -9.55 17.12
CA ARG A 517 -23.30 -9.68 16.90
C ARG A 517 -23.88 -8.43 16.23
N ARG A 518 -24.92 -8.61 15.41
CA ARG A 518 -25.64 -7.51 14.74
C ARG A 518 -25.96 -6.37 15.69
N ARG A 519 -25.73 -5.12 15.27
CA ARG A 519 -26.05 -3.90 16.04
C ARG A 519 -25.51 -3.93 17.49
N ARG A 520 -24.36 -4.56 17.71
CA ARG A 520 -23.69 -4.62 19.02
C ARG A 520 -22.29 -4.05 18.95
N ARG A 521 -21.85 -3.58 20.12
CA ARG A 521 -20.50 -3.13 20.40
C ARG A 521 -19.75 -4.18 21.22
N GLN A 522 -18.46 -4.32 20.97
CA GLN A 522 -17.56 -5.17 21.74
C GLN A 522 -16.19 -4.50 21.86
N SER A 523 -15.58 -4.60 23.03
CA SER A 523 -14.25 -4.04 23.27
C SER A 523 -13.17 -5.11 23.22
N PHE A 524 -12.02 -4.74 22.67
CA PHE A 524 -10.85 -5.57 22.46
C PHE A 524 -9.64 -4.92 23.13
N GLN A 525 -8.77 -5.75 23.70
CA GLN A 525 -7.52 -5.31 24.31
C GLN A 525 -6.42 -5.27 23.25
N LEU A 526 -5.61 -4.22 23.28
CA LEU A 526 -4.44 -4.03 22.41
C LEU A 526 -3.18 -4.27 23.24
N HIS A 527 -2.62 -5.47 23.11
CA HIS A 527 -1.38 -5.89 23.76
C HIS A 527 -0.15 -5.54 22.93
N ASN A 528 -0.28 -5.62 21.60
CA ASN A 528 0.79 -5.43 20.63
C ASN A 528 0.63 -4.15 19.80
N CYS A 529 -0.39 -3.33 20.09
CA CYS A 529 -0.75 -2.15 19.31
C CYS A 529 -1.06 -0.97 20.25
N ALA A 530 -0.03 -0.46 20.93
CA ALA A 530 -0.21 0.64 21.89
C ALA A 530 -0.66 1.93 21.19
N LEU A 531 -1.62 2.62 21.79
CA LEU A 531 -2.12 3.91 21.31
C LEU A 531 -1.29 5.04 21.92
N SER A 532 -0.95 6.04 21.10
CA SER A 532 -0.18 7.20 21.57
C SER A 532 -1.05 8.17 22.35
N ASP A 533 -0.50 8.71 23.41
CA ASP A 533 -1.01 9.80 24.24
C ASP A 533 -0.82 11.19 23.59
N GLU A 534 -0.01 11.29 22.54
CA GLU A 534 0.18 12.51 21.74
C GLU A 534 -0.83 12.64 20.59
N GLY A 535 -1.73 11.67 20.45
CA GLY A 535 -2.62 11.55 19.30
C GLY A 535 -2.12 10.54 18.27
N GLY A 536 -2.96 10.23 17.30
CA GLY A 536 -2.62 9.29 16.23
C GLY A 536 -3.83 8.82 15.44
N THR A 537 -3.61 7.78 14.65
CA THR A 537 -4.62 7.08 13.87
C THR A 537 -4.81 5.65 14.39
N ILE A 538 -6.05 5.18 14.30
CA ILE A 538 -6.43 3.78 14.54
C ILE A 538 -7.14 3.31 13.28
N THR A 539 -6.64 2.24 12.68
CA THR A 539 -7.20 1.68 11.44
C THR A 539 -7.69 0.26 11.69
N LEU A 540 -8.92 -0.03 11.31
CA LEU A 540 -9.49 -1.38 11.29
C LEU A 540 -9.31 -1.98 9.91
N LEU A 541 -8.60 -3.10 9.84
CA LEU A 541 -8.34 -3.85 8.61
C LEU A 541 -9.11 -5.18 8.66
N ASN A 542 -9.66 -5.59 7.52
CA ASN A 542 -10.25 -6.92 7.37
C ASN A 542 -9.17 -8.00 7.16
N GLU A 543 -9.59 -9.23 6.92
CA GLU A 543 -8.71 -10.38 6.72
C GLU A 543 -7.83 -10.31 5.45
N GLN A 544 -8.19 -9.47 4.48
CA GLN A 544 -7.35 -9.18 3.31
C GLN A 544 -6.41 -7.98 3.52
N GLY A 545 -6.42 -7.36 4.70
CA GLY A 545 -5.65 -6.14 4.96
C GLY A 545 -6.29 -4.86 4.41
N LEU A 546 -7.49 -4.92 3.86
CA LEU A 546 -8.22 -3.76 3.37
C LEU A 546 -8.80 -2.97 4.55
N LYS A 547 -8.72 -1.65 4.47
CA LYS A 547 -9.30 -0.77 5.47
C LYS A 547 -10.82 -0.84 5.45
N VAL A 548 -11.40 -1.19 6.59
CA VAL A 548 -12.86 -1.18 6.82
C VAL A 548 -13.28 0.14 7.47
N ASP A 549 -12.53 0.61 8.46
CA ASP A 549 -12.77 1.89 9.13
C ASP A 549 -11.45 2.48 9.64
N GLY A 550 -11.47 3.76 9.96
CA GLY A 550 -10.36 4.39 10.65
C GLY A 550 -10.77 5.67 11.32
N VAL A 551 -10.10 5.96 12.43
CA VAL A 551 -10.34 7.14 13.25
C VAL A 551 -9.02 7.83 13.56
N ARG A 552 -9.10 9.12 13.80
CA ARG A 552 -7.98 9.95 14.22
C ARG A 552 -8.35 10.66 15.52
N TYR A 553 -7.35 10.83 16.38
CA TYR A 553 -7.49 11.56 17.63
C TYR A 553 -6.22 12.37 17.94
N THR A 554 -6.35 13.43 18.72
CA THR A 554 -5.26 14.35 19.08
C THR A 554 -4.91 14.27 20.56
N ALA A 555 -3.74 14.77 20.96
CA ALA A 555 -3.33 14.84 22.37
C ALA A 555 -4.36 15.52 23.30
N THR A 556 -5.16 16.45 22.79
CA THR A 556 -6.20 17.12 23.59
C THR A 556 -7.36 16.20 23.93
N GLN A 557 -7.54 15.10 23.18
CA GLN A 557 -8.58 14.09 23.38
C GLN A 557 -8.12 12.95 24.32
N THR A 558 -6.81 12.82 24.61
CA THR A 558 -6.18 11.62 25.25
C THR A 558 -5.88 11.76 26.75
N SER A 559 -6.74 12.46 27.49
CA SER A 559 -6.55 12.60 28.95
C SER A 559 -6.46 11.23 29.66
N PRO A 560 -5.60 11.05 30.68
CA PRO A 560 -5.41 9.76 31.34
C PRO A 560 -6.70 9.09 31.81
N GLY A 561 -6.98 7.88 31.30
CA GLY A 561 -8.18 7.11 31.64
C GLY A 561 -9.47 7.60 30.97
N HIS A 562 -9.38 8.54 30.04
CA HIS A 562 -10.49 9.00 29.23
C HIS A 562 -10.77 8.06 28.06
N VAL A 563 -12.05 7.89 27.74
CA VAL A 563 -12.50 7.15 26.56
C VAL A 563 -12.70 8.17 25.44
N VAL A 564 -11.88 8.09 24.40
CA VAL A 564 -12.10 8.85 23.16
C VAL A 564 -13.28 8.22 22.44
N SER A 565 -14.30 9.01 22.14
CA SER A 565 -15.47 8.58 21.38
C SER A 565 -15.43 9.18 19.98
N PHE A 566 -15.81 8.38 18.97
CA PHE A 566 -15.72 8.74 17.55
C PHE A 566 -17.09 8.79 16.87
#